data_AF-A0ABD7F7W2-F1
#
_entry.id   AF-A0ABD7F7W2-F1
#
_cell.length_a   1.000
_cell.length_b   1.000
_cell.length_c   1.000
_cell.angle_alpha   90.00
_cell.angle_beta   90.00
_cell.angle_gamma   90.00
#
_symmetry.space_group_name_H-M   'P 1'
#
loop_
_entity.id
_entity.type
_entity.pdbx_description
1 polymer ?
#
loop_
_entity_poly.entity_id
_entity_poly.type
_entity_poly.pdbx_seq_one_letter_code
_entity_poly.pdbx_strand_id
1 'polypeptide(L)'
;MNDKKLSSLELLEQDIWLNFCYYYQCELNDESIASENQSCIDKKEKIIKRMQQNDFAVSELMAFRQEMVGETIPFKPSQLAELLTHLNTLKVEMNNLPAKIFQRQYSDVLIAYVQMLGGLEFIKNNTLAKSAKAIIAVKARYAKHLYPRREIIYRILREQVAHHGKWKNLNQAVNFILNDLLKAFEVYDIQWLKEELAEKQKMLGSLEQEWQSAKQASVDSRSVRRKPASIIKKIEKLKLELKSINQILKSKYTSREMEKFGYKMPYSDGYIAETIIHELRIQPEILQEILLKENC
;
A
#
# COMPACT_ATOMS: atom_id res chain seq x y z
N MET A 1 -22.48 -12.06 -6.52
CA MET A 1 -21.36 -11.10 -6.37
C MET A 1 -21.48 -10.34 -5.06
N ASN A 2 -22.69 -9.93 -4.65
CA ASN A 2 -22.93 -9.23 -3.38
C ASN A 2 -22.63 -10.11 -2.16
N ASP A 3 -22.97 -11.39 -2.18
CA ASP A 3 -22.69 -12.33 -1.07
C ASP A 3 -21.19 -12.45 -0.77
N LYS A 4 -20.35 -12.41 -1.81
CA LYS A 4 -18.89 -12.45 -1.66
C LYS A 4 -18.34 -11.14 -1.09
N LYS A 5 -18.89 -9.99 -1.49
CA LYS A 5 -18.52 -8.68 -0.93
C LYS A 5 -18.88 -8.63 0.55
N LEU A 6 -20.11 -9.01 0.88
CA LEU A 6 -20.64 -9.03 2.24
C LEU A 6 -19.82 -9.97 3.14
N SER A 7 -19.62 -11.21 2.70
CA SER A 7 -18.79 -12.19 3.43
C SER A 7 -17.37 -11.68 3.69
N SER A 8 -16.77 -10.93 2.76
CA SER A 8 -15.43 -10.35 2.97
C SER A 8 -15.43 -9.27 4.06
N LEU A 9 -16.48 -8.45 4.11
CA LEU A 9 -16.64 -7.41 5.14
C LEU A 9 -16.93 -8.01 6.52
N GLU A 10 -17.79 -9.01 6.58
CA GLU A 10 -18.12 -9.73 7.83
C GLU A 10 -16.89 -10.41 8.42
N LEU A 11 -16.08 -11.09 7.59
CA LEU A 11 -14.84 -11.73 8.03
C LEU A 11 -13.86 -10.71 8.62
N LEU A 12 -13.75 -9.53 8.01
CA LEU A 12 -12.89 -8.46 8.52
C LEU A 12 -13.44 -7.84 9.81
N GLU A 13 -14.74 -7.57 9.88
CA GLU A 13 -15.37 -7.04 11.11
C GLU A 13 -15.20 -8.01 12.27
N GLN A 14 -15.42 -9.31 12.04
CA GLN A 14 -15.27 -10.35 13.04
C GLN A 14 -13.83 -10.41 13.57
N ASP A 15 -12.84 -10.39 12.69
CA ASP A 15 -11.43 -10.42 13.10
C ASP A 15 -11.04 -9.17 13.91
N ILE A 16 -11.57 -7.99 13.54
CA ILE A 16 -11.41 -6.74 14.29
C ILE A 16 -11.98 -6.88 15.71
N TRP A 17 -13.21 -7.36 15.85
CA TRP A 17 -13.83 -7.54 17.17
C TRP A 17 -13.09 -8.57 18.03
N LEU A 18 -12.68 -9.70 17.43
CA LEU A 18 -11.90 -10.73 18.13
C LEU A 18 -10.52 -10.24 18.59
N ASN A 19 -9.90 -9.32 17.85
CA ASN A 19 -8.67 -8.68 18.29
C ASN A 19 -8.95 -7.63 19.38
N PHE A 20 -9.99 -6.82 19.23
CA PHE A 20 -10.39 -5.88 20.27
C PHE A 20 -10.63 -6.57 21.62
N CYS A 21 -11.44 -7.63 21.65
CA CYS A 21 -11.78 -8.33 22.89
C CYS A 21 -10.62 -9.20 23.42
N TYR A 22 -9.58 -9.46 22.62
CA TYR A 22 -8.31 -10.00 23.11
C TYR A 22 -7.52 -8.95 23.90
N TYR A 23 -7.43 -7.72 23.38
CA TYR A 23 -6.62 -6.67 23.99
C TYR A 23 -7.32 -5.88 25.11
N TYR A 24 -8.63 -5.71 25.03
CA TYR A 24 -9.42 -4.86 25.91
C TYR A 24 -10.56 -5.64 26.57
N GLN A 25 -10.97 -5.20 27.75
CA GLN A 25 -12.17 -5.70 28.40
C GLN A 25 -13.39 -5.40 27.53
N CYS A 26 -14.03 -6.46 27.05
CA CYS A 26 -15.07 -6.40 26.05
C CYS A 26 -16.18 -7.39 26.46
N GLU A 27 -17.42 -6.91 26.50
CA GLU A 27 -18.59 -7.72 26.90
C GLU A 27 -19.17 -8.54 25.74
N LEU A 28 -18.57 -8.47 24.54
CA LEU A 28 -19.00 -9.26 23.40
C LEU A 28 -18.40 -10.67 23.49
N ASN A 29 -19.25 -11.67 23.43
CA ASN A 29 -18.86 -13.06 23.18
C ASN A 29 -18.88 -13.35 21.66
N ASP A 30 -18.28 -14.48 21.24
CA ASP A 30 -18.19 -14.87 19.83
C ASP A 30 -19.55 -14.90 19.11
N GLU A 31 -20.61 -15.34 19.80
CA GLU A 31 -21.98 -15.36 19.26
C GLU A 31 -22.52 -13.95 18.98
N SER A 32 -22.30 -13.01 19.89
CA SER A 32 -22.72 -11.61 19.73
C SER A 32 -21.87 -10.84 18.70
N ILE A 33 -20.61 -11.26 18.49
CA ILE A 33 -19.78 -10.74 17.40
C ILE A 33 -20.33 -11.20 16.04
N ALA A 34 -20.75 -12.46 15.93
CA ALA A 34 -21.27 -13.04 14.68
C ALA A 34 -22.76 -12.72 14.40
N SER A 35 -23.51 -12.28 15.41
CA SER A 35 -24.95 -12.00 15.27
C SER A 35 -25.24 -10.65 14.60
N GLU A 36 -26.21 -10.66 13.69
CA GLU A 36 -26.75 -9.47 13.01
C GLU A 36 -28.10 -8.99 13.59
N ASN A 37 -28.52 -9.54 14.73
CA ASN A 37 -29.77 -9.10 15.36
C ASN A 37 -29.65 -7.67 15.88
N GLN A 38 -30.73 -6.88 15.81
CA GLN A 38 -30.73 -5.45 16.18
C GLN A 38 -30.13 -5.18 17.57
N SER A 39 -30.42 -6.03 18.56
CA SER A 39 -29.85 -5.92 19.91
C SER A 39 -28.31 -6.02 19.91
N CYS A 40 -27.72 -6.88 19.08
CA CYS A 40 -26.26 -7.00 18.94
C CYS A 40 -25.68 -5.80 18.17
N ILE A 41 -26.38 -5.30 17.16
CA ILE A 41 -26.00 -4.08 16.42
C ILE A 41 -25.95 -2.88 17.38
N ASP A 42 -27.00 -2.66 18.16
CA ASP A 42 -27.08 -1.55 19.12
C ASP A 42 -25.97 -1.63 20.18
N LYS A 43 -25.62 -2.85 20.62
CA LYS A 43 -24.49 -3.09 21.53
C LYS A 43 -23.15 -2.72 20.87
N LYS A 44 -22.91 -3.18 19.64
CA LYS A 44 -21.69 -2.84 18.88
C LYS A 44 -21.56 -1.33 18.68
N GLU A 45 -22.65 -0.62 18.36
CA GLU A 45 -22.63 0.84 18.21
C GLU A 45 -22.28 1.56 19.51
N LYS A 46 -22.83 1.13 20.65
CA LYS A 46 -22.48 1.67 21.97
C LYS A 46 -21.00 1.46 22.29
N ILE A 47 -20.46 0.29 21.97
CA ILE A 47 -19.03 -0.02 22.14
C ILE A 47 -18.16 0.87 21.24
N ILE A 48 -18.54 1.05 19.97
CA ILE A 48 -17.82 1.94 19.04
C ILE A 48 -17.76 3.37 19.58
N LYS A 49 -18.85 3.90 20.14
CA LYS A 49 -18.86 5.24 20.77
C LYS A 49 -17.90 5.35 21.95
N ARG A 50 -17.83 4.31 22.80
CA ARG A 50 -16.84 4.26 23.88
C ARG A 50 -15.40 4.14 23.36
N MET A 51 -15.21 3.43 22.25
CA MET A 51 -13.89 3.24 21.64
C MET A 51 -13.33 4.59 21.18
N GLN A 52 -14.17 5.46 20.61
CA GLN A 52 -13.79 6.82 20.22
C GLN A 52 -13.27 7.65 21.40
N GLN A 53 -13.75 7.38 22.61
CA GLN A 53 -13.32 8.03 23.85
C GLN A 53 -12.09 7.37 24.48
N ASN A 54 -11.60 6.26 23.92
CA ASN A 54 -10.59 5.38 24.51
C ASN A 54 -10.96 4.89 25.92
N ASP A 55 -12.27 4.74 26.18
CA ASP A 55 -12.83 4.35 27.47
C ASP A 55 -12.91 2.83 27.65
N PHE A 56 -11.74 2.17 27.66
CA PHE A 56 -11.62 0.74 27.87
C PHE A 56 -10.40 0.37 28.72
N ALA A 57 -10.63 -0.47 29.71
CA ALA A 57 -9.56 -1.15 30.44
C ALA A 57 -8.94 -2.25 29.58
N VAL A 58 -7.66 -2.53 29.80
CA VAL A 58 -6.94 -3.65 29.19
C VAL A 58 -7.53 -4.97 29.70
N SER A 59 -7.62 -5.99 28.84
CA SER A 59 -8.12 -7.31 29.24
C SER A 59 -7.23 -7.92 30.34
N GLU A 60 -7.79 -8.76 31.21
CA GLU A 60 -7.02 -9.41 32.28
C GLU A 60 -5.85 -10.23 31.71
N LEU A 61 -6.08 -10.92 30.59
CA LEU A 61 -5.05 -11.67 29.88
C LEU A 61 -3.92 -10.78 29.40
N MET A 62 -4.22 -9.61 28.84
CA MET A 62 -3.19 -8.69 28.36
C MET A 62 -2.47 -7.97 29.49
N ALA A 63 -3.17 -7.61 30.57
CA ALA A 63 -2.53 -7.05 31.76
C ALA A 63 -1.49 -8.04 32.32
N PHE A 64 -1.85 -9.32 32.40
CA PHE A 64 -0.92 -10.38 32.79
C PHE A 64 0.27 -10.53 31.84
N ARG A 65 0.05 -10.50 30.52
CA ARG A 65 1.11 -10.61 29.50
C ARG A 65 2.04 -9.40 29.49
N GLN A 66 1.51 -8.21 29.73
CA GLN A 66 2.29 -6.99 29.90
C GLN A 66 3.24 -7.12 31.09
N GLU A 67 2.75 -7.63 32.22
CA GLU A 67 3.55 -7.84 33.43
C GLU A 67 4.64 -8.90 33.23
N MET A 68 4.30 -10.03 32.60
CA MET A 68 5.21 -11.18 32.50
C MET A 68 6.26 -11.08 31.40
N VAL A 69 5.90 -10.53 30.24
CA VAL A 69 6.75 -10.54 29.04
C VAL A 69 6.86 -9.19 28.33
N GLY A 70 6.28 -8.12 28.90
CA GLY A 70 6.35 -6.78 28.33
C GLY A 70 5.60 -6.64 26.99
N GLU A 71 4.58 -7.47 26.75
CA GLU A 71 3.82 -7.46 25.49
C GLU A 71 3.12 -6.10 25.30
N THR A 72 3.33 -5.45 24.16
CA THR A 72 2.75 -4.13 23.89
C THR A 72 1.41 -4.25 23.17
N ILE A 73 0.50 -3.31 23.43
CA ILE A 73 -0.78 -3.24 22.70
C ILE A 73 -0.52 -2.45 21.42
N PRO A 74 -0.82 -3.00 20.23
CA PRO A 74 -0.44 -2.40 18.97
C PRO A 74 -1.32 -1.21 18.55
N PHE A 75 -2.48 -1.01 19.18
CA PHE A 75 -3.46 0.01 18.80
C PHE A 75 -4.23 0.59 19.99
N LYS A 76 -4.82 1.77 19.80
CA LYS A 76 -5.82 2.36 20.71
C LYS A 76 -7.24 2.01 20.26
N PRO A 77 -8.23 1.94 21.18
CA PRO A 77 -9.63 1.69 20.81
C PRO A 77 -10.15 2.67 19.76
N SER A 78 -9.79 3.96 19.84
CA SER A 78 -10.26 4.97 18.88
C SER A 78 -9.84 4.69 17.44
N GLN A 79 -8.67 4.08 17.23
CA GLN A 79 -8.19 3.71 15.90
C GLN A 79 -9.03 2.56 15.31
N LEU A 80 -9.45 1.59 16.12
CA LEU A 80 -10.38 0.54 15.69
C LEU A 80 -11.77 1.09 15.40
N ALA A 81 -12.24 2.08 16.17
CA ALA A 81 -13.52 2.74 15.91
C ALA A 81 -13.56 3.39 14.53
N GLU A 82 -12.47 4.04 14.11
CA GLU A 82 -12.33 4.63 12.77
C GLU A 82 -12.42 3.55 11.68
N LEU A 83 -11.71 2.42 11.83
CA LEU A 83 -11.79 1.30 10.89
C LEU A 83 -13.20 0.70 10.80
N LEU A 84 -13.84 0.47 11.94
CA LEU A 84 -15.21 -0.06 12.00
C LEU A 84 -16.21 0.91 11.36
N THR A 85 -16.02 2.22 11.54
CA THR A 85 -16.86 3.24 10.90
C THR A 85 -16.72 3.22 9.38
N HIS A 86 -15.48 3.14 8.87
CA HIS A 86 -15.24 2.98 7.43
C HIS A 86 -15.82 1.69 6.88
N LEU A 87 -15.69 0.58 7.62
CA LEU A 87 -16.22 -0.71 7.23
C LEU A 87 -17.75 -0.73 7.19
N ASN A 88 -18.41 -0.11 8.17
CA ASN A 88 -19.87 0.04 8.20
C ASN A 88 -20.38 0.91 7.05
N THR A 89 -19.68 2.01 6.76
CA THR A 89 -20.00 2.86 5.59
C THR A 89 -19.91 2.03 4.30
N LEU A 90 -18.82 1.26 4.15
CA LEU A 90 -18.62 0.39 2.98
C LEU A 90 -19.70 -0.70 2.88
N LYS A 91 -20.18 -1.25 4.00
CA LYS A 91 -21.31 -2.20 4.03
C LYS A 91 -22.61 -1.59 3.50
N VAL A 92 -22.91 -0.35 3.88
CA VAL A 92 -24.11 0.37 3.40
C VAL A 92 -24.02 0.64 1.90
N GLU A 93 -22.85 1.04 1.42
CA GLU A 93 -22.65 1.45 0.02
C GLU A 93 -22.36 0.30 -0.95
N MET A 94 -21.99 -0.90 -0.46
CA MET A 94 -21.41 -1.98 -1.28
C MET A 94 -22.24 -2.38 -2.50
N ASN A 95 -23.57 -2.27 -2.40
CA ASN A 95 -24.52 -2.63 -3.46
C ASN A 95 -24.56 -1.60 -4.58
N ASN A 96 -24.29 -0.33 -4.26
CA ASN A 96 -24.30 0.79 -5.20
C ASN A 96 -22.90 1.06 -5.79
N LEU A 97 -21.86 0.49 -5.18
CA LEU A 97 -20.49 0.67 -5.64
C LEU A 97 -20.10 -0.27 -6.79
N PRO A 98 -19.51 0.27 -7.87
CA PRO A 98 -18.83 -0.52 -8.88
C PRO A 98 -17.79 -1.45 -8.25
N ALA A 99 -17.67 -2.68 -8.78
CA ALA A 99 -16.80 -3.71 -8.18
C ALA A 99 -15.34 -3.26 -7.97
N LYS A 100 -14.80 -2.45 -8.89
CA LYS A 100 -13.43 -1.91 -8.77
C LYS A 100 -13.28 -0.91 -7.61
N ILE A 101 -14.29 -0.06 -7.39
CA ILE A 101 -14.28 0.94 -6.30
C ILE A 101 -14.41 0.22 -4.96
N PHE A 102 -15.37 -0.71 -4.86
CA PHE A 102 -15.51 -1.57 -3.68
C PHE A 102 -14.21 -2.28 -3.33
N GLN A 103 -13.58 -2.96 -4.30
CA GLN A 103 -12.36 -3.71 -4.06
C GLN A 103 -11.23 -2.81 -3.56
N ARG A 104 -11.12 -1.59 -4.07
CA ARG A 104 -10.12 -0.61 -3.62
C ARG A 104 -10.38 -0.20 -2.17
N GLN A 105 -11.58 0.28 -1.86
CA GLN A 105 -11.94 0.72 -0.51
C GLN A 105 -11.77 -0.41 0.52
N TYR A 106 -12.24 -1.62 0.19
CA TYR A 106 -12.02 -2.82 1.01
C TYR A 106 -10.52 -3.09 1.24
N SER A 107 -9.71 -3.02 0.18
CA SER A 107 -8.27 -3.24 0.25
C SER A 107 -7.57 -2.20 1.13
N ASP A 108 -8.03 -0.95 1.11
CA ASP A 108 -7.48 0.14 1.92
C ASP A 108 -7.80 -0.08 3.40
N VAL A 109 -9.06 -0.43 3.75
CA VAL A 109 -9.45 -0.76 5.13
C VAL A 109 -8.67 -1.97 5.66
N LEU A 110 -8.55 -3.04 4.86
CA LEU A 110 -7.83 -4.25 5.26
C LEU A 110 -6.33 -3.99 5.49
N ILE A 111 -5.69 -3.18 4.64
CA ILE A 111 -4.27 -2.85 4.84
C ILE A 111 -4.08 -1.95 6.07
N ALA A 112 -4.95 -0.96 6.26
CA ALA A 112 -4.89 -0.10 7.44
C ALA A 112 -5.02 -0.92 8.73
N TYR A 113 -5.89 -1.94 8.73
CA TYR A 113 -6.00 -2.90 9.82
C TYR A 113 -4.71 -3.71 10.03
N VAL A 114 -4.11 -4.28 8.98
CA VAL A 114 -2.82 -5.00 9.09
C VAL A 114 -1.71 -4.12 9.66
N GLN A 115 -1.61 -2.88 9.17
CA GLN A 115 -0.61 -1.91 9.64
C GLN A 115 -0.82 -1.57 11.10
N MET A 116 -2.08 -1.42 11.52
CA MET A 116 -2.45 -1.15 12.91
C MET A 116 -2.12 -2.31 13.85
N LEU A 117 -2.27 -3.56 13.40
CA LEU A 117 -1.84 -4.72 14.18
C LEU A 117 -0.31 -4.88 14.23
N GLY A 118 0.42 -4.24 13.32
CA GLY A 118 1.87 -4.37 13.18
C GLY A 118 2.34 -5.53 12.30
N GLY A 119 1.43 -6.32 11.74
CA GLY A 119 1.79 -7.48 10.92
C GLY A 119 0.62 -8.38 10.51
N LEU A 120 0.88 -9.27 9.55
CA LEU A 120 -0.11 -10.26 9.06
C LEU A 120 -0.32 -11.41 10.05
N GLU A 121 0.68 -11.68 10.88
CA GLU A 121 0.73 -12.72 11.90
C GLU A 121 -0.31 -12.52 13.02
N PHE A 122 -0.83 -11.31 13.17
CA PHE A 122 -1.85 -10.95 14.15
C PHE A 122 -3.29 -11.10 13.62
N ILE A 123 -3.46 -11.43 12.34
CA ILE A 123 -4.78 -11.78 11.79
C ILE A 123 -5.08 -13.23 12.15
N LYS A 124 -6.16 -13.45 12.90
CA LYS A 124 -6.58 -14.78 13.35
C LYS A 124 -7.19 -15.58 12.20
N ASN A 125 -7.93 -14.92 11.30
CA ASN A 125 -8.56 -15.59 10.17
C ASN A 125 -7.60 -15.86 8.99
N ASN A 126 -7.33 -17.13 8.71
CA ASN A 126 -6.43 -17.55 7.63
C ASN A 126 -6.84 -17.07 6.22
N THR A 127 -8.13 -16.99 5.93
CA THR A 127 -8.63 -16.51 4.63
C THR A 127 -8.38 -15.02 4.49
N LEU A 128 -8.65 -14.26 5.54
CA LEU A 128 -8.38 -12.82 5.60
C LEU A 128 -6.88 -12.53 5.49
N ALA A 129 -6.03 -13.26 6.21
CA ALA A 129 -4.57 -13.13 6.15
C ALA A 129 -4.03 -13.39 4.73
N LYS A 130 -4.53 -14.42 4.04
CA LYS A 130 -4.18 -14.70 2.63
C LYS A 130 -4.62 -13.57 1.70
N SER A 131 -5.81 -13.03 1.91
CA SER A 131 -6.33 -11.89 1.14
C SER A 131 -5.46 -10.66 1.32
N ALA A 132 -5.17 -10.29 2.57
CA ALA A 132 -4.28 -9.19 2.92
C ALA A 132 -2.89 -9.35 2.29
N LYS A 133 -2.29 -10.55 2.41
CA LYS A 133 -1.00 -10.85 1.78
C LYS A 133 -1.00 -10.65 0.26
N ALA A 134 -2.06 -11.10 -0.42
CA ALA A 134 -2.19 -10.94 -1.86
C ALA A 134 -2.31 -9.45 -2.25
N ILE A 135 -3.12 -8.69 -1.52
CA ILE A 135 -3.31 -7.25 -1.73
C ILE A 135 -2.00 -6.49 -1.49
N ILE A 136 -1.28 -6.78 -0.40
CA ILE A 136 0.02 -6.16 -0.10
C ILE A 136 1.02 -6.47 -1.22
N ALA A 137 1.09 -7.72 -1.70
CA ALA A 137 1.97 -8.09 -2.80
C ALA A 137 1.65 -7.34 -4.10
N VAL A 138 0.36 -7.12 -4.40
CA VAL A 138 -0.07 -6.31 -5.53
C VAL A 138 0.32 -4.85 -5.34
N LYS A 139 0.07 -4.25 -4.16
CA LYS A 139 0.47 -2.87 -3.88
C LYS A 139 1.99 -2.70 -3.98
N ALA A 140 2.78 -3.62 -3.41
CA ALA A 140 4.24 -3.60 -3.49
C ALA A 140 4.76 -3.65 -4.94
N ARG A 141 4.09 -4.41 -5.82
CA ARG A 141 4.42 -4.45 -7.25
C ARG A 141 4.29 -3.09 -7.93
N TYR A 142 3.30 -2.31 -7.52
CA TYR A 142 2.94 -1.03 -8.13
C TYR A 142 3.52 0.19 -7.40
N ALA A 143 4.03 0.00 -6.17
CA ALA A 143 4.58 1.06 -5.33
C ALA A 143 5.77 1.80 -5.97
N LYS A 144 6.56 1.12 -6.81
CA LYS A 144 7.77 1.71 -7.38
C LYS A 144 7.52 2.77 -8.45
N HIS A 145 6.52 2.59 -9.33
CA HIS A 145 6.33 3.50 -10.47
C HIS A 145 4.87 3.89 -10.70
N LEU A 146 3.91 2.97 -10.51
CA LEU A 146 2.50 3.26 -10.82
C LEU A 146 1.91 4.27 -9.83
N TYR A 147 2.01 4.01 -8.53
CA TYR A 147 1.42 4.91 -7.53
C TYR A 147 2.13 6.28 -7.47
N PRO A 148 3.47 6.38 -7.51
CA PRO A 148 4.15 7.67 -7.58
C PRO A 148 3.75 8.49 -8.80
N ARG A 149 3.62 7.86 -9.99
CA ARG A 149 3.17 8.57 -11.19
C ARG A 149 1.71 9.00 -11.11
N ARG A 150 0.82 8.20 -10.49
CA ARG A 150 -0.57 8.64 -10.21
C ARG A 150 -0.60 9.86 -9.32
N GLU A 151 0.24 9.90 -8.29
CA GLU A 151 0.30 11.07 -7.40
C GLU A 151 0.77 12.32 -8.16
N ILE A 152 1.75 12.17 -9.05
CA ILE A 152 2.19 13.27 -9.93
C ILE A 152 1.04 13.75 -10.82
N ILE A 153 0.24 12.83 -11.40
CA ILE A 153 -0.96 13.18 -12.18
C ILE A 153 -1.91 14.02 -11.35
N TYR A 154 -2.29 13.55 -10.15
CA TYR A 154 -3.25 14.24 -9.30
C TYR A 154 -2.74 15.61 -8.83
N ARG A 155 -1.47 15.68 -8.45
CA ARG A 155 -0.82 16.93 -8.05
C ARG A 155 -0.86 17.96 -9.18
N ILE A 156 -0.41 17.60 -10.38
CA ILE A 156 -0.38 18.53 -11.52
C ILE A 156 -1.80 18.98 -11.88
N LEU A 157 -2.78 18.08 -11.89
CA LEU A 157 -4.17 18.46 -12.14
C LEU A 157 -4.64 19.52 -11.13
N ARG A 158 -4.38 19.33 -9.83
CA ARG A 158 -4.78 20.28 -8.78
C ARG A 158 -4.07 21.62 -8.91
N GLU A 159 -2.75 21.61 -9.15
CA GLU A 159 -1.96 22.82 -9.38
C GLU A 159 -2.52 23.63 -10.55
N GLN A 160 -2.86 22.95 -11.65
CA GLN A 160 -3.39 23.59 -12.85
C GLN A 160 -4.82 24.11 -12.64
N VAL A 161 -5.64 23.45 -11.82
CA VAL A 161 -6.95 23.99 -11.38
C VAL A 161 -6.77 25.27 -10.57
N ALA A 162 -5.77 25.34 -9.68
CA ALA A 162 -5.52 26.54 -8.89
C ALA A 162 -5.13 27.75 -9.75
N HIS A 163 -4.47 27.52 -10.89
CA HIS A 163 -4.04 28.57 -11.81
C HIS A 163 -5.07 28.94 -12.89
N HIS A 164 -5.81 27.95 -13.42
CA HIS A 164 -6.65 28.12 -14.61
C HIS A 164 -8.14 27.84 -14.37
N GLY A 165 -8.50 27.40 -13.16
CA GLY A 165 -9.84 26.95 -12.84
C GLY A 165 -10.12 25.52 -13.30
N LYS A 166 -11.34 25.06 -13.05
CA LYS A 166 -11.80 23.70 -13.37
C LYS A 166 -12.12 23.54 -14.85
N TRP A 167 -12.01 22.31 -15.35
CA TRP A 167 -12.31 21.99 -16.75
C TRP A 167 -13.74 21.50 -16.95
N LYS A 168 -14.22 21.56 -18.20
CA LYS A 168 -15.54 21.03 -18.55
C LYS A 168 -15.56 19.51 -18.50
N ASN A 169 -14.51 18.84 -18.98
CA ASN A 169 -14.47 17.38 -19.04
C ASN A 169 -13.04 16.84 -18.92
N LEU A 170 -12.93 15.53 -18.71
CA LEU A 170 -11.65 14.82 -18.55
C LEU A 170 -10.73 14.94 -19.77
N ASN A 171 -11.27 14.92 -20.99
CA ASN A 171 -10.45 15.05 -22.19
C ASN A 171 -9.75 16.40 -22.23
N GLN A 172 -10.46 17.47 -21.85
CA GLN A 172 -9.89 18.80 -21.76
C GLN A 172 -8.81 18.86 -20.69
N ALA A 173 -9.09 18.37 -19.47
CA ALA A 173 -8.15 18.38 -18.36
C ALA A 173 -6.85 17.61 -18.68
N VAL A 174 -6.98 16.37 -19.18
CA VAL A 174 -5.82 15.50 -19.43
C VAL A 174 -4.97 16.01 -20.59
N ASN A 175 -5.58 16.44 -21.70
CA ASN A 175 -4.82 17.00 -22.82
C ASN A 175 -4.11 18.30 -22.46
N PHE A 176 -4.71 19.12 -21.58
CA PHE A 176 -4.10 20.35 -21.11
C PHE A 176 -2.79 20.09 -20.35
N ILE A 177 -2.78 19.12 -19.42
CA ILE A 177 -1.62 18.86 -18.57
C ILE A 177 -0.56 17.95 -19.19
N LEU A 178 -0.81 17.37 -20.36
CA LEU A 178 -0.03 16.24 -20.87
C LEU A 178 1.47 16.55 -21.00
N ASN A 179 1.81 17.73 -21.52
CA ASN A 179 3.20 18.12 -21.71
C ASN A 179 3.94 18.33 -20.37
N ASP A 180 3.27 18.94 -19.40
CA ASP A 180 3.87 19.17 -18.07
C ASP A 180 3.98 17.86 -17.29
N LEU A 181 3.02 16.97 -17.48
CA LEU A 181 3.04 15.63 -16.91
C LEU A 181 4.24 14.81 -17.41
N LEU A 182 4.51 14.81 -18.73
CA LEU A 182 5.65 14.10 -19.31
C LEU A 182 6.98 14.62 -18.75
N LYS A 183 7.12 15.94 -18.58
CA LYS A 183 8.32 16.53 -17.95
C LYS A 183 8.44 16.10 -16.49
N ALA A 184 7.35 16.10 -15.74
CA ALA A 184 7.36 15.71 -14.33
C ALA A 184 7.68 14.22 -14.14
N PHE A 185 7.23 13.35 -15.05
CA PHE A 185 7.61 11.94 -15.05
C PHE A 185 9.10 11.75 -15.32
N GLU A 186 9.69 12.46 -16.28
CA GLU A 186 11.14 12.41 -16.53
C GLU A 186 11.94 12.87 -15.31
N VAL A 187 11.53 13.96 -14.65
CA VAL A 187 12.18 14.44 -13.41
C VAL A 187 12.12 13.36 -12.32
N TYR A 188 10.95 12.77 -12.12
CA TYR A 188 10.76 11.70 -11.15
C TYR A 188 11.63 10.48 -11.45
N ASP A 189 11.65 10.01 -12.69
CA ASP A 189 12.42 8.83 -13.10
C ASP A 189 13.93 9.04 -12.93
N ILE A 190 14.45 10.22 -13.30
CA ILE A 190 15.85 10.58 -13.10
C ILE A 190 16.20 10.53 -11.62
N GLN A 191 15.35 11.10 -10.76
CA GLN A 191 15.57 11.09 -9.32
C GLN A 191 15.57 9.66 -8.77
N TRP A 192 14.57 8.87 -9.15
CA TRP A 192 14.45 7.47 -8.74
C TRP A 192 15.68 6.63 -9.17
N LEU A 193 16.16 6.79 -10.41
CA LEU A 193 17.35 6.08 -10.89
C LEU A 193 18.62 6.49 -10.14
N LYS A 194 18.74 7.76 -9.73
CA LYS A 194 19.88 8.20 -8.91
C LYS A 194 19.87 7.55 -7.52
N GLU A 195 18.69 7.44 -6.91
CA GLU A 195 18.51 6.76 -5.62
C GLU A 195 18.82 5.26 -5.73
N GLU A 196 18.25 4.60 -6.75
CA GLU A 196 18.48 3.17 -7.01
C GLU A 196 19.97 2.91 -7.33
N LEU A 197 20.64 3.81 -8.06
CA LEU A 197 22.09 3.73 -8.30
C LEU A 197 22.89 3.81 -7.01
N ALA A 198 22.56 4.77 -6.12
CA ALA A 198 23.25 4.94 -4.84
C ALA A 198 23.07 3.71 -3.94
N GLU A 199 21.85 3.17 -3.86
CA GLU A 199 21.55 1.97 -3.07
C GLU A 199 22.32 0.75 -3.60
N LYS A 200 22.32 0.54 -4.92
CA LYS A 200 23.06 -0.58 -5.54
C LYS A 200 24.57 -0.43 -5.39
N GLN A 201 25.12 0.79 -5.44
CA GLN A 201 26.54 1.03 -5.19
C GLN A 201 26.91 0.68 -3.75
N LYS A 202 26.08 1.05 -2.76
CA LYS A 202 26.28 0.67 -1.36
C LYS A 202 26.24 -0.85 -1.17
N MET A 203 25.29 -1.52 -1.82
CA MET A 203 25.18 -2.98 -1.79
C MET A 203 26.40 -3.66 -2.43
N LEU A 204 26.87 -3.14 -3.57
CA LEU A 204 28.07 -3.65 -4.23
C LEU A 204 29.29 -3.52 -3.32
N GLY A 205 29.52 -2.36 -2.70
CA GLY A 205 30.63 -2.16 -1.77
C GLY A 205 30.59 -3.12 -0.58
N SER A 206 29.40 -3.36 -0.03
CA SER A 206 29.21 -4.31 1.08
C SER A 206 29.54 -5.75 0.67
N LEU A 207 29.10 -6.17 -0.52
CA LEU A 207 29.39 -7.51 -1.05
C LEU A 207 30.87 -7.69 -1.43
N GLU A 208 31.52 -6.65 -1.96
CA GLU A 208 32.96 -6.69 -2.25
C GLU A 208 33.77 -6.78 -0.95
N GLN A 209 33.37 -6.07 0.11
CA GLN A 209 33.96 -6.21 1.44
C GLN A 209 33.77 -7.62 2.02
N GLU A 210 32.53 -8.15 2.00
CA GLU A 210 32.23 -9.51 2.45
C GLU A 210 33.08 -10.55 1.69
N TRP A 211 33.23 -10.38 0.37
CA TRP A 211 34.05 -11.24 -0.46
C TRP A 211 35.54 -11.19 -0.07
N GLN A 212 36.10 -10.00 0.19
CA GLN A 212 37.49 -9.85 0.61
C GLN A 212 37.74 -10.46 2.00
N SER A 213 36.85 -10.21 2.96
CA SER A 213 36.94 -10.80 4.31
C SER A 213 36.84 -12.32 4.27
N ALA A 214 35.92 -12.87 3.46
CA ALA A 214 35.79 -14.31 3.26
C ALA A 214 37.01 -14.93 2.57
N LYS A 215 37.64 -14.20 1.64
CA LYS A 215 38.88 -14.61 0.99
C LYS A 215 40.03 -14.68 2.01
N GLN A 216 40.16 -13.66 2.88
CA GLN A 216 41.21 -13.59 3.89
C GLN A 216 41.05 -14.67 4.97
N ALA A 217 39.84 -14.89 5.50
CA ALA A 217 39.58 -15.95 6.49
C ALA A 217 39.78 -17.39 5.94
N SER A 218 39.67 -17.58 4.62
CA SER A 218 39.95 -18.86 3.96
C SER A 218 41.44 -19.15 3.76
N VAL A 219 42.29 -18.13 3.80
CA VAL A 219 43.75 -18.32 3.82
C VAL A 219 44.20 -18.84 5.19
N ASP A 220 43.50 -18.44 6.25
CA ASP A 220 43.83 -18.80 7.64
C ASP A 220 43.24 -20.15 8.09
N SER A 221 42.24 -20.69 7.39
CA SER A 221 41.59 -21.97 7.72
C SER A 221 41.68 -22.98 6.56
N ARG A 222 42.34 -24.12 6.77
CA ARG A 222 42.51 -25.22 5.78
C ARG A 222 41.19 -25.97 5.41
N SER A 223 40.01 -25.43 5.74
CA SER A 223 38.72 -26.13 5.60
C SER A 223 37.84 -25.60 4.45
N VAL A 224 37.58 -26.48 3.49
CA VAL A 224 36.46 -26.59 2.52
C VAL A 224 35.76 -25.31 2.03
N ARG A 225 36.13 -24.91 0.81
CA ARG A 225 35.46 -23.94 -0.08
C ARG A 225 34.00 -24.33 -0.41
N ARG A 226 32.98 -23.62 0.08
CA ARG A 226 31.61 -23.74 -0.49
C ARG A 226 30.77 -22.46 -0.69
N LYS A 227 31.26 -21.24 -0.40
CA LYS A 227 30.48 -19.98 -0.58
C LYS A 227 30.91 -18.94 -1.65
N PRO A 228 32.09 -18.99 -2.33
CA PRO A 228 32.56 -17.83 -3.13
C PRO A 228 31.85 -17.63 -4.48
N ALA A 229 31.38 -18.69 -5.15
CA ALA A 229 30.79 -18.58 -6.48
C ALA A 229 29.44 -17.83 -6.51
N SER A 230 28.67 -17.87 -5.42
CA SER A 230 27.39 -17.17 -5.32
C SER A 230 27.58 -15.66 -5.16
N ILE A 231 28.56 -15.23 -4.36
CA ILE A 231 28.86 -13.81 -4.12
C ILE A 231 29.43 -13.16 -5.40
N ILE A 232 30.35 -13.85 -6.10
CA ILE A 232 30.92 -13.35 -7.37
C ILE A 232 29.82 -13.12 -8.41
N LYS A 233 28.91 -14.09 -8.59
CA LYS A 233 27.77 -13.94 -9.52
C LYS A 233 26.87 -12.76 -9.15
N LYS A 234 26.64 -12.51 -7.85
CA LYS A 234 25.87 -11.35 -7.39
C LYS A 234 26.58 -10.03 -7.70
N ILE A 235 27.89 -9.97 -7.48
CA ILE A 235 28.73 -8.80 -7.80
C ILE A 235 28.70 -8.50 -9.31
N GLU A 236 28.90 -9.51 -10.16
CA GLU A 236 28.85 -9.37 -11.63
C GLU A 236 27.49 -8.85 -12.10
N LYS A 237 26.39 -9.42 -11.57
CA LYS A 237 25.05 -8.97 -11.87
C LYS A 237 24.83 -7.50 -11.47
N LEU A 238 25.24 -7.11 -10.26
CA LEU A 238 25.12 -5.73 -9.79
C LEU A 238 25.94 -4.75 -10.64
N LYS A 239 27.14 -5.14 -11.07
CA LYS A 239 27.97 -4.30 -11.97
C LYS A 239 27.29 -4.08 -13.33
N LEU A 240 26.64 -5.10 -13.88
CA LEU A 240 25.86 -4.98 -15.13
C LEU A 240 24.63 -4.08 -14.94
N GLU A 241 23.91 -4.23 -13.84
CA GLU A 241 22.77 -3.35 -13.50
C GLU A 241 23.21 -1.89 -13.36
N LEU A 242 24.30 -1.62 -12.63
CA LEU A 242 24.85 -0.27 -12.47
C LEU A 242 25.31 0.34 -13.80
N LYS A 243 25.91 -0.45 -14.69
CA LYS A 243 26.28 0.01 -16.03
C LYS A 243 25.03 0.41 -16.84
N SER A 244 23.97 -0.39 -16.74
CA SER A 244 22.70 -0.13 -17.42
C SER A 244 22.05 1.15 -16.90
N ILE A 245 21.97 1.34 -15.58
CA ILE A 245 21.43 2.57 -14.97
C ILE A 245 22.23 3.80 -15.41
N ASN A 246 23.57 3.74 -15.40
CA ASN A 246 24.41 4.84 -15.86
C ASN A 246 24.22 5.17 -17.35
N GLN A 247 23.93 4.16 -18.18
CA GLN A 247 23.63 4.38 -19.59
C GLN A 247 22.28 5.09 -19.76
N ILE A 248 21.25 4.66 -19.02
CA ILE A 248 19.93 5.28 -19.01
C ILE A 248 20.02 6.75 -18.57
N LEU A 249 20.74 7.04 -17.49
CA LEU A 249 20.91 8.40 -16.95
C LEU A 249 21.64 9.36 -17.89
N LYS A 250 22.41 8.84 -18.86
CA LYS A 250 23.07 9.65 -19.90
C LYS A 250 22.18 9.91 -21.11
N SER A 251 21.03 9.25 -21.20
CA SER A 251 20.11 9.42 -22.32
C SER A 251 19.39 10.76 -22.25
N LYS A 252 18.92 11.25 -23.41
CA LYS A 252 18.13 12.48 -23.50
C LYS A 252 16.70 12.30 -22.98
N TYR A 253 16.17 11.07 -23.04
CA TYR A 253 14.80 10.72 -22.66
C TYR A 253 14.84 9.50 -21.74
N THR A 254 14.95 9.76 -20.44
CA THR A 254 15.23 8.74 -19.42
C THR A 254 14.08 7.74 -19.34
N SER A 255 12.84 8.22 -19.33
CA SER A 255 11.65 7.37 -19.26
C SER A 255 11.58 6.36 -20.40
N ARG A 256 11.87 6.81 -21.64
CA ARG A 256 11.85 5.94 -22.82
C ARG A 256 13.01 4.96 -22.83
N GLU A 257 14.17 5.38 -22.36
CA GLU A 257 15.33 4.49 -22.29
C GLU A 257 15.12 3.42 -21.20
N MET A 258 14.53 3.77 -20.06
CA MET A 258 14.14 2.79 -19.02
C MET A 258 13.28 1.64 -19.59
N GLU A 259 12.31 1.92 -20.46
CA GLU A 259 11.50 0.87 -21.09
C GLU A 259 12.32 -0.12 -21.91
N LYS A 260 13.31 0.38 -22.69
CA LYS A 260 14.21 -0.48 -23.48
C LYS A 260 15.04 -1.41 -22.61
N PHE A 261 15.38 -0.97 -21.40
CA PHE A 261 16.08 -1.77 -20.39
C PHE A 261 15.13 -2.68 -19.58
N GLY A 262 13.85 -2.78 -19.96
CA GLY A 262 12.88 -3.70 -19.38
C GLY A 262 12.17 -3.19 -18.12
N TYR A 263 12.32 -1.91 -17.77
CA TYR A 263 11.54 -1.31 -16.70
C TYR A 263 10.07 -1.16 -17.14
N LYS A 264 9.16 -1.57 -16.26
CA LYS A 264 7.71 -1.40 -16.50
C LYS A 264 7.31 0.02 -16.11
N MET A 265 7.33 0.92 -17.09
CA MET A 265 6.94 2.31 -16.91
C MET A 265 5.43 2.45 -17.18
N PRO A 266 4.62 2.89 -16.20
CA PRO A 266 3.20 3.14 -16.43
C PRO A 266 3.01 4.55 -17.01
N TYR A 267 2.02 4.72 -17.90
CA TYR A 267 1.74 6.01 -18.57
C TYR A 267 2.88 6.48 -19.50
N SER A 268 3.40 5.58 -20.32
CA SER A 268 4.49 5.86 -21.27
C SER A 268 4.21 5.36 -22.69
N ASP A 269 3.06 4.71 -22.91
CA ASP A 269 2.60 4.28 -24.22
C ASP A 269 1.94 5.43 -25.01
N GLY A 270 1.62 5.15 -26.28
CA GLY A 270 0.94 6.11 -27.16
C GLY A 270 -0.49 6.46 -26.73
N TYR A 271 -1.05 5.78 -25.72
CA TYR A 271 -2.42 5.95 -25.21
C TYR A 271 -2.43 6.48 -23.77
N ILE A 272 -1.42 7.30 -23.44
CA ILE A 272 -1.24 7.88 -22.13
C ILE A 272 -2.47 8.67 -21.68
N ALA A 273 -3.08 9.46 -22.57
CA ALA A 273 -4.25 10.27 -22.24
C ALA A 273 -5.46 9.40 -21.87
N GLU A 274 -5.76 8.39 -22.68
CA GLU A 274 -6.85 7.44 -22.44
C GLU A 274 -6.63 6.67 -21.14
N THR A 275 -5.40 6.22 -20.88
CA THR A 275 -5.06 5.48 -19.65
C THR A 275 -5.25 6.35 -18.41
N ILE A 276 -4.90 7.64 -18.47
CA ILE A 276 -5.13 8.60 -17.39
C ILE A 276 -6.63 8.87 -17.22
N ILE A 277 -7.38 9.06 -18.30
CA ILE A 277 -8.84 9.26 -18.24
C ILE A 277 -9.51 8.06 -17.54
N HIS A 278 -9.11 6.84 -17.88
CA HIS A 278 -9.64 5.64 -17.23
C HIS A 278 -9.28 5.56 -15.74
N GLU A 279 -8.08 5.99 -15.35
CA GLU A 279 -7.72 6.12 -13.94
C GLU A 279 -8.59 7.17 -13.23
N LEU A 280 -8.77 8.36 -13.82
CA LEU A 280 -9.53 9.44 -13.16
C LEU A 280 -11.00 9.08 -12.98
N ARG A 281 -11.59 8.30 -13.90
CA ARG A 281 -12.98 7.81 -13.76
C ARG A 281 -13.22 6.96 -12.52
N ILE A 282 -12.18 6.37 -11.93
CA ILE A 282 -12.27 5.59 -10.68
C ILE A 282 -11.85 6.39 -9.44
N GLN A 283 -11.70 7.72 -9.59
CA GLN A 283 -11.26 8.65 -8.54
C GLN A 283 -12.31 9.77 -8.36
N PRO A 284 -13.48 9.48 -7.75
CA PRO A 284 -14.58 10.45 -7.66
C PRO A 284 -14.19 11.75 -6.94
N GLU A 285 -13.36 11.67 -5.91
CA GLU A 285 -12.83 12.83 -5.19
C GLU A 285 -12.03 13.76 -6.13
N ILE A 286 -11.12 13.18 -6.91
CA ILE A 286 -10.33 13.93 -7.90
C ILE A 286 -11.23 14.54 -8.97
N LEU A 287 -12.24 13.81 -9.46
CA LEU A 287 -13.18 14.34 -10.45
C LEU A 287 -13.90 15.59 -9.94
N GLN A 288 -14.37 15.57 -8.69
CA GLN A 288 -15.04 16.71 -8.07
C GLN A 288 -14.11 17.92 -7.91
N GLU A 289 -12.83 17.68 -7.64
CA GLU A 289 -11.84 18.75 -7.53
C GLU A 289 -11.57 19.43 -8.88
N ILE A 290 -11.51 18.67 -9.97
CA ILE A 290 -10.99 19.16 -11.26
C ILE A 290 -12.06 19.51 -12.30
N LEU A 291 -13.28 19.00 -12.17
CA LEU A 291 -14.37 19.24 -13.12
C LEU A 291 -15.40 20.24 -12.59
N LEU A 292 -16.04 20.94 -13.52
CA LEU A 292 -17.24 21.72 -13.22
C LEU A 292 -18.37 20.80 -12.74
N LYS A 293 -19.16 21.26 -11.76
CA LYS A 293 -20.19 20.46 -11.06
C LYS A 293 -21.24 19.80 -11.97
N GLU A 294 -21.43 20.32 -13.18
CA GLU A 294 -22.36 19.78 -14.17
C GLU A 294 -21.91 18.42 -14.75
N ASN A 295 -20.66 17.99 -14.49
CA ASN A 295 -20.06 16.80 -15.08
C ASN A 295 -19.48 15.81 -14.04
N CYS A 296 -19.88 15.93 -12.77
CA CYS A 296 -19.50 15.03 -11.68
C CYS A 296 -20.55 13.93 -11.46
#